data_AF-A0AAV4XNN4-F1
#
_entry.id   AF-A0AAV4XNN4-F1
#
_cell.length_a   1.000
_cell.length_b   1.000
_cell.length_c   1.000
_cell.angle_alpha   90.00
_cell.angle_beta   90.00
_cell.angle_gamma   90.00
#
_symmetry.space_group_name_H-M   'P 1'
#
loop_
_entity.id
_entity.type
_entity.pdbx_description
1 polymer ?
#
loop_
_entity_poly.entity_id
_entity_poly.type
_entity_poly.pdbx_seq_one_letter_code
_entity_poly.pdbx_strand_id
1 'polypeptide(L)' 'MVISGGTEPFVNHWSLDGRLQIAVPTSASCIFCIGINSTSSQQVLTAGGSHYKIDLCTDFRYKDFSLFFCDT' A
#
# COMPACT_ATOMS: atom_id res chain seq x y z
N MET A 1 12.29 8.36 -3.08
CA MET A 1 11.59 7.06 -3.20
C MET A 1 10.30 7.32 -3.96
N VAL A 2 9.95 6.46 -4.91
CA VAL A 2 8.68 6.53 -5.64
C VAL A 2 7.83 5.34 -5.22
N ILE A 3 6.56 5.57 -4.93
CA ILE A 3 5.59 4.53 -4.60
C ILE A 3 4.56 4.49 -5.72
N SER A 4 4.26 3.28 -6.21
CA SER A 4 3.28 3.07 -7.28
C SER A 4 2.40 1.87 -7.00
N GLY A 5 1.15 1.95 -7.40
CA GLY A 5 0.21 0.84 -7.51
C GLY A 5 -0.47 0.88 -8.88
N GLY A 6 -1.08 -0.23 -9.29
CA GLY A 6 -1.72 -0.32 -10.60
C GLY A 6 -2.50 -1.62 -10.79
N THR A 7 -2.37 -2.24 -11.96
CA THR A 7 -3.12 -3.46 -12.34
C THR A 7 -2.62 -4.75 -11.69
N GLU A 8 -1.65 -4.66 -10.79
CA GLU A 8 -1.03 -5.79 -10.11
C GLU A 8 -1.31 -5.74 -8.60
N PRO A 9 -1.28 -6.89 -7.90
CA PRO A 9 -1.57 -6.97 -6.46
C PRO A 9 -0.37 -6.55 -5.60
N PHE A 10 0.33 -5.50 -6.01
CA PHE A 10 1.55 -5.03 -5.35
C PHE A 10 1.56 -3.51 -5.22
N VAL A 11 2.05 -3.04 -4.07
CA VAL A 11 2.57 -1.69 -3.92
C VAL A 11 4.07 -1.74 -4.13
N ASN A 12 4.53 -1.10 -5.20
CA ASN A 12 5.93 -1.12 -5.62
C ASN A 12 6.67 0.12 -5.13
N HIS A 13 7.86 -0.10 -4.59
CA HIS A 13 8.75 0.93 -4.10
C HIS A 13 9.97 0.98 -5.01
N TRP A 14 10.21 2.14 -5.58
CA TRP A 14 11.31 2.36 -6.51
C TRP A 14 12.31 3.34 -5.91
N SER A 15 13.58 3.08 -6.15
CA SER A 15 14.62 4.10 -6.03
C SER A 15 14.52 5.09 -7.20
N LEU A 16 15.07 6.29 -7.00
CA LEU A 16 14.98 7.37 -7.99
C LEU A 16 15.77 7.08 -9.28
N ASP A 17 16.69 6.11 -9.24
CA ASP A 17 17.40 5.56 -10.38
C ASP A 17 16.60 4.48 -11.15
N GLY A 18 15.35 4.22 -10.76
CA GLY A 18 14.44 3.31 -11.46
C GLY A 18 14.54 1.84 -11.04
N ARG A 19 15.29 1.51 -9.98
CA ARG A 19 15.37 0.12 -9.49
C ARG A 19 14.23 -0.20 -8.54
N LEU A 20 13.60 -1.36 -8.73
CA LEU A 20 12.61 -1.88 -7.78
C LEU A 20 13.33 -2.31 -6.50
N GLN A 21 12.91 -1.73 -5.37
CA GLN A 21 13.48 -2.02 -4.05
C GLN A 21 12.64 -3.05 -3.31
N ILE A 22 11.31 -2.85 -3.30
CA ILE A 22 10.38 -3.77 -2.65
C ILE A 22 9.03 -3.77 -3.38
N ALA A 23 8.38 -4.93 -3.40
CA ALA A 23 7.01 -5.12 -3.87
C ALA A 23 6.19 -5.70 -2.72
N VAL A 24 5.29 -4.89 -2.16
CA VAL A 24 4.47 -5.27 -1.01
C VAL A 24 3.19 -5.92 -1.51
N PRO A 25 2.94 -7.21 -1.22
CA PRO A 25 1.73 -7.88 -1.65
C PRO A 25 0.50 -7.34 -0.92
N THR A 26 -0.56 -7.08 -1.70
CA THR A 26 -1.84 -6.58 -1.21
C THR A 26 -2.95 -7.62 -1.33
N SER A 27 -4.06 -7.36 -0.65
CA SER A 27 -5.29 -8.15 -0.73
C SER A 27 -6.09 -7.84 -2.00
N ALA A 28 -5.93 -6.63 -2.56
CA ALA A 28 -6.56 -6.25 -3.83
C ALA A 28 -5.77 -6.79 -5.04
N SER A 29 -6.48 -7.13 -6.12
CA SER A 29 -5.89 -7.55 -7.39
C SER A 29 -5.34 -6.39 -8.22
N CYS A 30 -5.93 -5.20 -8.06
CA CYS A 30 -5.50 -3.95 -8.65
C CYS A 30 -5.55 -2.86 -7.57
N ILE A 31 -4.56 -1.98 -7.54
CA ILE A 31 -4.47 -0.81 -6.65
C ILE A 31 -4.92 0.44 -7.41
N PHE A 32 -5.89 1.15 -6.83
CA PHE A 32 -6.44 2.38 -7.41
C PHE A 32 -6.06 3.62 -6.60
N CYS A 33 -5.75 3.45 -5.31
CA CYS A 33 -5.40 4.55 -4.42
C CYS A 33 -4.33 4.12 -3.43
N ILE A 34 -3.41 5.04 -3.15
CA ILE A 34 -2.39 4.90 -2.11
C ILE A 34 -2.46 6.14 -1.23
N GLY A 35 -2.64 5.95 0.07
CA GLY A 35 -2.56 6.99 1.09
C GLY A 35 -1.25 6.90 1.85
N ILE A 36 -0.60 8.03 2.09
CA ILE A 36 0.63 8.10 2.89
C ILE A 36 0.41 9.10 4.01
N ASN A 37 0.44 8.62 5.25
CA ASN A 37 0.63 9.47 6.42
C ASN A 37 2.12 9.53 6.71
N SER A 38 2.72 10.71 6.57
CA SER A 38 4.15 10.94 6.81
C SER A 38 4.43 11.72 8.10
N THR A 39 3.49 11.73 9.04
CA THR A 39 3.71 12.38 10.35
C THR A 39 4.83 11.68 11.12
N SER A 40 5.63 12.45 11.86
CA SER A 40 6.79 11.92 12.59
C SER A 40 6.44 10.92 13.69
N SER A 41 5.19 10.92 14.16
CA SER A 41 4.70 10.02 15.19
C SER A 41 4.16 8.70 14.63
N GLN A 42 3.60 8.71 13.42
CA GLN A 42 2.96 7.55 12.79
C GLN A 42 3.10 7.62 11.28
N GLN A 43 4.12 6.93 10.75
CA GLN A 43 4.25 6.78 9.32
C GLN A 43 3.48 5.54 8.89
N VAL A 44 2.50 5.72 8.01
CA VAL A 44 1.62 4.62 7.58
C VAL A 44 1.34 4.77 6.09
N LEU A 45 1.40 3.66 5.37
CA LEU A 45 0.89 3.54 4.01
C LEU A 45 -0.40 2.73 4.01
N THR A 46 -1.39 3.23 3.28
CA THR A 46 -2.63 2.52 2.98
C THR A 46 -2.73 2.23 1.50
N ALA A 47 -3.20 1.04 1.15
CA ALA A 47 -3.46 0.64 -0.23
C ALA A 47 -4.92 0.21 -0.39
N GLY A 48 -5.61 0.85 -1.32
CA GLY A 48 -7.01 0.57 -1.66
C GLY A 48 -7.16 0.27 -3.15
N GLY A 49 -8.11 -0.59 -3.49
CA GLY A 49 -8.18 -1.15 -4.83
C GLY A 49 -9.45 -1.93 -5.13
N SER A 50 -9.32 -2.94 -5.98
CA SER A 50 -10.41 -3.84 -6.44
C SER A 50 -10.96 -4.81 -5.37
N HIS A 51 -10.73 -4.54 -4.08
CA HIS A 51 -11.17 -5.38 -2.98
C HIS A 51 -11.79 -4.51 -1.88
N TYR A 52 -12.75 -5.05 -1.12
CA TYR A 52 -13.44 -4.34 -0.02
C TYR A 52 -12.54 -4.07 1.20
N LYS A 53 -11.27 -4.48 1.14
CA LYS A 53 -10.31 -4.35 2.24
C LYS A 53 -9.33 -3.23 1.89
N ILE A 54 -8.96 -2.45 2.90
CA ILE A 54 -7.88 -1.47 2.81
C ILE A 54 -6.67 -2.05 3.55
N ASP A 55 -5.58 -2.27 2.85
CA ASP A 55 -4.36 -2.79 3.47
C ASP A 55 -3.55 -1.66 4.11
N LEU A 56 -3.02 -1.89 5.31
CA LEU A 56 -2.12 -0.99 6.03
C LEU A 56 -0.71 -1.56 6.10
N CYS A 57 0.27 -0.68 5.90
CA CYS A 57 1.70 -0.94 6.07
C CYS A 57 2.26 0.09 7.06
N THR A 58 2.64 -0.33 8.26
CA THR A 58 3.14 0.52 9.35
C THR A 58 4.62 0.90 9.20
N ASP A 59 5.39 0.11 8.45
CA ASP A 59 6.80 0.37 8.12
C ASP A 59 7.05 0.37 6.60
N PHE A 60 5.99 0.57 5.79
CA PHE A 60 6.05 0.62 4.31
C PHE A 60 6.58 -0.64 3.59
N ARG A 61 7.12 -1.62 4.31
CA ARG A 61 7.84 -2.77 3.74
C ARG A 61 6.99 -4.03 3.64
N TYR A 62 5.94 -4.12 4.44
CA TYR A 62 5.06 -5.27 4.44
C TYR A 62 3.65 -4.83 4.82
N LYS A 63 2.67 -5.61 4.36
CA LYS A 63 1.29 -5.50 4.81
C LYS A 63 1.19 -6.02 6.24
N ASP A 64 0.82 -5.15 7.17
CA ASP A 64 0.67 -5.48 8.58
C ASP A 64 -0.73 -6.07 8.84
N PHE A 65 -1.78 -5.32 8.48
CA PHE A 65 -3.16 -5.77 8.59
C PHE A 65 -4.06 -5.10 7.55
N SER A 66 -5.31 -5.56 7.45
CA SER A 66 -6.31 -4.99 6.56
C SER A 66 -7.52 -4.51 7.34
N LEU A 67 -8.03 -3.34 7.00
CA LEU A 67 -9.31 -2.81 7.48
C LEU A 67 -10.43 -3.24 6.53
N PHE A 68 -11.59 -3.57 7.10
CA PHE A 68 -12.85 -3.70 6.38
C PHE A 68 -13.94 -3.06 7.22
N PHE A 69 -14.93 -2.49 6.56
CA PHE A 69 -16.07 -1.86 7.23
C PHE A 69 -17.31 -2.63 6.81
N CYS A 70 -18.05 -3.16 7.79
CA CYS A 70 -19.36 -3.75 7.56
C CYS A 70 -20.42 -2.74 7.98
N ASP A 71 -21.42 -2.52 7.14
CA ASP A 71 -22.62 -1.78 7.54
C ASP A 71 -23.36 -2.63 8.58
N THR A 72 -23.56 -2.06 9.77
CA THR A 72 -24.40 -2.62 10.85
C THR A 72 -25.86 -2.30 10.62
#